data_AF-A0AAD8L2X4-F1
#
_entry.id   AF-A0AAD8L2X4-F1
#
_cell.length_a   1.000
_cell.length_b   1.000
_cell.length_c   1.000
_cell.angle_alpha   90.00
_cell.angle_beta   90.00
_cell.angle_gamma   90.00
#
_symmetry.space_group_name_H-M   'P 1'
#
loop_
_entity.id
_entity.type
_entity.pdbx_description
1 polymer ?
#
loop_
_entity_poly.entity_id
_entity_poly.type
_entity_poly.pdbx_seq_one_letter_code
_entity_poly.pdbx_strand_id
1 'polypeptide(L)'
;MQLEEWDFENISMVVDGIPAKLGHFVVDKFKPELMAIDLGSVKVEVDCESLHQLLGEPYGGITLTSFEYKNDFEGTLKQWREMYKKKYVGPSKIVQRIEKNADDDSIMFKLDFLVLSMSTMLECQKHEKCALDFLRYFSNDTKIEEIDWSTFILKK
;
A
#
# COMPACT_ATOMS: atom_id res chain seq x y z
N MET A 1 26.38 -7.56 -17.33
CA MET A 1 25.56 -7.17 -16.15
C MET A 1 24.24 -6.72 -16.73
N GLN A 2 23.32 -7.66 -16.90
CA GLN A 2 22.02 -7.42 -17.54
C GLN A 2 21.11 -6.83 -16.47
N LEU A 3 20.52 -5.69 -16.77
CA LEU A 3 19.39 -5.13 -16.02
C LEU A 3 18.22 -6.07 -16.29
N GLU A 4 17.74 -6.77 -15.27
CA GLU A 4 16.43 -7.43 -15.33
C GLU A 4 15.38 -6.33 -15.44
N GLU A 5 14.80 -6.19 -16.63
CA GLU A 5 13.59 -5.43 -16.87
C GLU A 5 12.46 -6.13 -16.10
N TRP A 6 11.85 -5.41 -15.17
CA TRP A 6 10.68 -5.90 -14.45
C TRP A 6 9.50 -5.84 -15.43
N ASP A 7 9.22 -6.98 -16.05
CA ASP A 7 8.12 -7.13 -17.00
C ASP A 7 6.79 -7.14 -16.22
N PHE A 8 6.14 -5.98 -16.17
CA PHE A 8 4.84 -5.77 -15.54
C PHE A 8 3.66 -6.20 -16.44
N GLU A 9 3.91 -6.70 -17.67
CA GLU A 9 2.86 -7.03 -18.64
C GLU A 9 1.95 -8.21 -18.23
N ASN A 10 2.23 -8.89 -17.11
CA ASN A 10 1.43 -10.00 -16.60
C ASN A 10 1.05 -9.88 -15.11
N ILE A 11 0.80 -8.67 -14.60
CA ILE A 11 0.01 -8.55 -13.35
C ILE A 11 -1.47 -8.89 -13.66
N SER A 12 -1.72 -10.15 -13.99
CA SER A 12 -3.01 -10.75 -13.69
C SER A 12 -3.10 -10.80 -12.17
N MET A 13 -3.79 -9.84 -11.55
CA MET A 13 -4.19 -9.92 -10.13
C MET A 13 -5.26 -11.00 -9.92
N VAL A 14 -5.16 -12.14 -10.62
CA VAL A 14 -5.75 -13.37 -10.16
C VAL A 14 -4.86 -13.83 -9.03
N VAL A 15 -5.18 -13.40 -7.82
CA VAL A 15 -4.76 -14.10 -6.62
C VAL A 15 -5.42 -15.46 -6.72
N ASP A 16 -4.78 -16.39 -7.43
CA ASP A 16 -5.24 -17.75 -7.65
C ASP A 16 -5.10 -18.47 -6.31
N GLY A 17 -6.04 -18.13 -5.42
CA GLY A 17 -6.09 -18.41 -4.00
C GLY A 17 -4.71 -18.52 -3.34
N ILE A 18 -4.24 -17.47 -2.65
CA ILE A 18 -3.58 -17.74 -1.37
C ILE A 18 -4.49 -18.77 -0.70
N PRO A 19 -4.04 -20.01 -0.45
CA PRO A 19 -4.93 -21.01 0.09
C PRO A 19 -5.53 -20.35 1.31
N ALA A 20 -6.85 -20.16 1.39
CA ALA A 20 -7.42 -19.34 2.48
C ALA A 20 -6.90 -19.81 3.85
N LYS A 21 -6.58 -21.10 3.93
CA LYS A 21 -5.86 -21.78 5.01
C LYS A 21 -4.50 -21.16 5.39
N LEU A 22 -3.67 -20.74 4.45
CA LEU A 22 -2.39 -20.06 4.69
C LEU A 22 -2.62 -18.67 5.30
N GLY A 23 -3.54 -17.88 4.74
CA GLY A 23 -3.92 -16.59 5.32
C GLY A 23 -4.48 -16.75 6.74
N HIS A 24 -5.41 -17.68 6.93
CA HIS A 24 -5.93 -18.03 8.26
C HIS A 24 -4.84 -18.52 9.21
N PHE A 25 -3.93 -19.37 8.74
CA PHE A 25 -2.83 -19.88 9.54
C PHE A 25 -1.91 -18.75 10.03
N VAL A 26 -1.55 -17.82 9.14
CA VAL A 26 -0.73 -16.65 9.51
C VAL A 26 -1.45 -15.82 10.56
N VAL A 27 -2.75 -15.53 10.37
CA VAL A 27 -3.56 -14.77 11.35
C VAL A 27 -3.66 -15.50 12.69
N ASP A 28 -3.89 -16.81 12.70
CA ASP A 28 -4.03 -17.62 13.92
C ASP A 28 -2.71 -17.72 14.70
N LYS A 29 -1.58 -17.68 13.99
CA LYS A 29 -0.23 -17.77 14.57
C LYS A 29 0.39 -16.41 14.87
N PHE A 30 -0.15 -15.33 14.33
CA PHE A 30 0.32 -13.98 14.64
C PHE A 30 0.00 -13.59 16.08
N LYS A 31 1.00 -13.04 16.76
CA LYS A 31 0.94 -12.54 18.13
C LYS A 31 1.17 -11.04 18.11
N PRO A 32 0.10 -10.22 18.10
CA PRO A 32 0.20 -8.77 18.01
C PRO A 32 1.09 -8.15 19.10
N GLU A 33 1.04 -8.71 20.31
CA GLU A 33 1.85 -8.27 21.45
C GLU A 33 3.36 -8.52 21.27
N LEU A 34 3.72 -9.49 20.44
CA LEU A 34 5.11 -9.80 20.11
C LEU A 34 5.52 -9.26 18.73
N MET A 35 4.56 -8.78 17.94
CA MET A 35 4.73 -8.52 16.51
C MET A 35 5.45 -9.67 15.81
N ALA A 36 4.98 -10.90 16.02
CA ALA A 36 5.63 -12.09 15.49
C ALA A 36 4.62 -13.18 15.12
N ILE A 37 4.93 -13.97 14.09
CA ILE A 37 4.22 -15.20 13.75
C ILE A 37 4.89 -16.34 14.53
N ASP A 38 4.17 -16.91 15.49
CA ASP A 38 4.67 -17.98 16.36
C ASP A 38 4.38 -19.36 15.76
N LEU A 39 5.42 -20.00 15.25
CA LEU A 39 5.38 -21.35 14.68
C LEU A 39 5.81 -22.43 15.70
N GLY A 40 5.90 -22.08 16.99
CA GLY A 40 6.31 -22.95 18.08
C GLY A 40 7.82 -22.96 18.29
N SER A 41 8.56 -23.69 17.44
CA SER A 41 10.03 -23.74 17.53
C SER A 41 10.74 -22.57 16.86
N VAL A 42 10.02 -21.84 15.98
CA VAL A 42 10.52 -20.70 15.24
C VAL A 42 9.53 -19.55 15.40
N LYS A 43 10.06 -18.35 15.60
CA LYS A 43 9.30 -17.11 15.55
C LYS A 43 9.78 -16.32 14.34
N VAL A 44 8.83 -15.84 13.55
CA VAL A 44 9.11 -14.91 12.46
C VAL A 44 8.70 -13.53 12.95
N GLU A 45 9.68 -12.66 13.19
CA GLU A 45 9.43 -11.28 13.60
C GLU A 45 8.82 -10.50 12.44
N VAL A 46 7.87 -9.63 12.77
CA VAL A 46 7.19 -8.72 11.85
C VAL A 46 7.54 -7.31 12.28
N ASP A 47 8.68 -6.85 11.80
CA ASP A 47 9.23 -5.53 12.05
C ASP A 47 9.53 -4.79 10.73
N CYS A 48 10.08 -3.58 10.84
CA CYS A 48 10.32 -2.75 9.66
C CYS A 48 11.34 -3.39 8.70
N GLU A 49 12.34 -4.09 9.25
CA GLU A 49 13.36 -4.78 8.47
C GLU A 49 12.75 -5.94 7.68
N SER A 50 11.89 -6.74 8.32
CA SER A 50 11.16 -7.83 7.65
C SER A 50 10.23 -7.32 6.55
N LEU A 51 9.55 -6.18 6.75
CA LEU A 51 8.72 -5.55 5.71
C LEU A 51 9.56 -5.03 4.55
N HIS A 52 10.70 -4.39 4.83
CA HIS A 52 11.62 -3.94 3.80
C HIS A 52 12.18 -5.11 2.98
N GLN A 53 12.59 -6.20 3.64
CA GLN A 53 13.09 -7.39 2.97
C GLN A 53 12.02 -8.09 2.13
N LEU A 54 10.77 -8.12 2.60
CA LEU A 54 9.68 -8.83 1.92
C LEU A 54 9.04 -8.01 0.78
N LEU A 55 8.85 -6.71 0.99
CA LEU A 55 8.10 -5.85 0.08
C LEU A 55 8.98 -4.83 -0.67
N GLY A 56 10.25 -4.68 -0.28
CA GLY A 56 11.14 -3.64 -0.81
C GLY A 56 10.81 -2.22 -0.33
N GLU A 57 9.84 -2.08 0.57
CA GLU A 57 9.36 -0.77 1.04
C GLU A 57 10.46 -0.02 1.80
N PRO A 58 10.63 1.30 1.59
CA PRO A 58 11.64 2.09 2.28
C PRO A 58 11.54 1.95 3.81
N TYR A 59 12.67 1.55 4.40
CA TYR A 59 12.87 1.53 5.84
C TYR A 59 13.78 2.69 6.26
N GLY A 60 13.24 3.57 7.12
CA GLY A 60 13.85 4.85 7.45
C GLY A 60 13.48 5.95 6.45
N GLY A 61 13.87 7.20 6.75
CA GLY A 61 13.51 8.38 5.96
C GLY A 61 12.53 9.29 6.69
N ILE A 62 11.58 9.86 5.95
CA ILE A 62 10.63 10.84 6.48
C ILE A 62 9.42 10.13 7.06
N THR A 63 9.07 10.44 8.30
CA THR A 63 7.84 9.95 8.93
C THR A 63 6.63 10.63 8.29
N LEU A 64 5.73 9.88 7.65
CA LEU A 64 4.55 10.47 7.00
C LEU A 64 3.71 11.34 7.95
N THR A 65 3.54 10.92 9.20
CA THR A 65 2.76 11.66 10.20
C THR A 65 3.49 12.90 10.75
N SER A 66 4.72 13.20 10.31
CA SER A 66 5.38 14.47 10.64
C SER A 66 4.87 15.63 9.79
N PHE A 67 4.22 15.35 8.66
CA PHE A 67 3.56 16.37 7.86
C PHE A 67 2.21 16.78 8.49
N GLU A 68 1.76 17.99 8.17
CA GLU A 68 0.45 18.47 8.62
C GLU A 68 -0.69 17.68 7.95
N TYR A 69 -1.64 17.22 8.75
CA TYR A 69 -2.84 16.57 8.25
C TYR A 69 -3.80 17.59 7.64
N LYS A 70 -4.18 17.39 6.38
CA LYS A 70 -5.08 18.28 5.65
C LYS A 70 -6.53 17.78 5.63
N ASN A 71 -7.45 18.69 5.93
CA ASN A 71 -8.90 18.43 5.88
C ASN A 71 -9.42 18.25 4.45
N ASP A 72 -8.74 18.84 3.46
CA ASP A 72 -9.11 18.77 2.05
C ASP A 72 -7.90 18.39 1.17
N PHE A 73 -8.19 17.79 0.02
CA PHE A 73 -7.16 17.55 -0.99
C PHE A 73 -6.91 18.81 -1.82
N GLU A 74 -5.64 19.08 -2.10
CA GLU A 74 -5.18 20.23 -2.86
C GLU A 74 -4.28 19.78 -4.02
N GLY A 75 -4.04 20.68 -4.98
CA GLY A 75 -3.10 20.45 -6.09
C GLY A 75 -3.34 19.13 -6.83
N THR A 76 -2.27 18.34 -6.97
CA THR A 76 -2.28 17.04 -7.65
C THR A 76 -3.24 16.03 -7.01
N LEU A 77 -3.36 16.03 -5.67
CA LEU A 77 -4.29 15.12 -4.98
C LEU A 77 -5.75 15.46 -5.26
N LYS A 78 -6.07 16.75 -5.39
CA LYS A 78 -7.42 17.18 -5.77
C LYS A 78 -7.76 16.70 -7.17
N GLN A 79 -6.85 16.92 -8.13
CA GLN A 79 -6.98 16.44 -9.51
C GLN A 79 -7.14 14.92 -9.55
N TRP A 80 -6.33 14.19 -8.76
CA TRP A 80 -6.45 12.74 -8.63
C TRP A 80 -7.82 12.32 -8.11
N ARG A 81 -8.30 12.97 -7.04
CA ARG A 81 -9.58 12.64 -6.42
C ARG A 81 -10.76 12.90 -7.35
N GLU A 82 -10.69 13.95 -8.16
CA GLU A 82 -11.73 14.35 -9.12
C GLU A 82 -11.93 13.33 -10.26
N MET A 83 -10.92 12.50 -10.56
CA MET A 83 -11.08 11.38 -11.50
C MET A 83 -12.11 10.35 -11.03
N TYR A 84 -12.37 10.28 -9.72
CA TYR A 84 -13.35 9.38 -9.13
C TYR A 84 -14.63 10.14 -8.76
N LYS A 85 -15.61 10.14 -9.67
CA LYS A 85 -16.91 10.86 -9.52
C LYS A 85 -17.74 10.50 -8.28
N LYS A 86 -17.47 9.35 -7.64
CA LYS A 86 -18.21 8.87 -6.46
C LYS A 86 -17.59 9.40 -5.17
N LYS A 87 -18.38 9.48 -4.09
CA LYS A 87 -17.92 9.84 -2.74
C LYS A 87 -16.82 8.92 -2.20
N TYR A 88 -16.79 7.67 -2.65
CA TYR A 88 -15.79 6.69 -2.27
C TYR A 88 -15.04 6.16 -3.49
N VAL A 89 -13.76 5.84 -3.29
CA VAL A 89 -12.92 5.18 -4.27
C VAL A 89 -12.87 3.70 -3.91
N GLY A 90 -13.38 2.85 -4.80
CA GLY A 90 -13.38 1.40 -4.61
C GLY A 90 -12.17 0.74 -5.29
N PRO A 91 -11.57 -0.31 -4.71
CA PRO A 91 -10.38 -0.96 -5.27
C PRO A 91 -10.57 -1.40 -6.73
N SER A 92 -11.73 -1.97 -7.07
CA SER A 92 -12.06 -2.40 -8.43
C SER A 92 -12.02 -1.26 -9.46
N LYS A 93 -12.30 -0.02 -9.05
CA LYS A 93 -12.23 1.15 -9.93
C LYS A 93 -10.81 1.65 -10.15
N ILE A 94 -9.92 1.45 -9.16
CA ILE A 94 -8.50 1.73 -9.31
C ILE A 94 -7.88 0.70 -10.26
N VAL A 95 -8.14 -0.59 -10.01
CA VAL A 95 -7.68 -1.70 -10.87
C VAL A 95 -8.09 -1.48 -12.33
N GLN A 96 -9.37 -1.20 -12.59
CA GLN A 96 -9.86 -0.90 -13.94
C GLN A 96 -9.13 0.28 -14.61
N ARG A 97 -8.65 1.26 -13.85
CA ARG A 97 -7.95 2.43 -14.39
C ARG A 97 -6.49 2.09 -14.68
N ILE A 98 -5.83 1.34 -13.79
CA ILE A 98 -4.48 0.81 -14.00
C ILE A 98 -4.48 -0.08 -15.25
N GLU A 99 -5.36 -1.08 -15.33
CA GLU A 99 -5.45 -2.00 -16.48
C GLU A 99 -5.69 -1.27 -17.81
N LYS A 100 -6.53 -0.24 -17.80
CA LYS A 100 -6.84 0.54 -19.00
C LYS A 100 -5.67 1.42 -19.46
N ASN A 101 -4.78 1.79 -18.56
CA ASN A 101 -3.64 2.67 -18.82
C ASN A 101 -2.34 1.97 -18.36
N ALA A 102 -2.12 0.73 -18.81
CA ALA A 102 -1.01 -0.10 -18.33
C ALA A 102 0.38 0.52 -18.58
N ASP A 103 0.52 1.33 -19.62
CA ASP A 103 1.77 2.02 -19.99
C ASP A 103 1.92 3.41 -19.32
N ASP A 104 1.01 3.80 -18.42
CA ASP A 104 1.03 5.10 -17.74
C ASP A 104 2.01 5.09 -16.56
N ASP A 105 3.02 5.96 -16.59
CA ASP A 105 3.99 6.16 -15.50
C ASP A 105 3.78 7.49 -14.75
N SER A 106 2.66 8.18 -15.03
CA SER A 106 2.35 9.49 -14.47
C SER A 106 2.15 9.44 -12.96
N ILE A 107 2.18 10.63 -12.33
CA ILE A 107 1.83 10.77 -10.92
C ILE A 107 0.43 10.24 -10.59
N MET A 108 -0.49 10.24 -11.58
CA MET A 108 -1.85 9.72 -11.40
C MET A 108 -1.87 8.21 -11.30
N PHE A 109 -1.08 7.52 -12.12
CA PHE A 109 -0.84 6.09 -12.00
C PHE A 109 -0.15 5.74 -10.67
N LYS A 110 0.91 6.48 -10.30
CA LYS A 110 1.62 6.26 -9.03
C LYS A 110 0.69 6.39 -7.81
N LEU A 111 -0.21 7.39 -7.82
CA LEU A 111 -1.22 7.55 -6.77
C LEU A 111 -2.25 6.41 -6.74
N ASP A 112 -2.65 5.88 -7.91
CA ASP A 112 -3.52 4.71 -7.97
C ASP A 112 -2.88 3.48 -7.36
N PHE A 113 -1.66 3.18 -7.81
CA PHE A 113 -0.89 2.06 -7.34
C PHE A 113 -0.65 2.16 -5.82
N LEU A 114 -0.25 3.34 -5.34
CA LEU A 114 -0.02 3.59 -3.93
C LEU A 114 -1.30 3.40 -3.10
N VAL A 115 -2.44 3.96 -3.53
CA VAL A 115 -3.71 3.80 -2.81
C VAL A 115 -4.14 2.33 -2.79
N LEU A 116 -3.99 1.59 -3.88
CA LEU A 116 -4.33 0.18 -3.93
C LEU A 116 -3.43 -0.64 -2.99
N SER A 117 -2.13 -0.38 -3.01
CA SER A 117 -1.13 -1.04 -2.16
C SER A 117 -1.38 -0.76 -0.68
N MET A 118 -1.52 0.52 -0.30
CA MET A 118 -1.81 0.92 1.09
C MET A 118 -3.17 0.41 1.57
N SER A 119 -4.18 0.35 0.71
CA SER A 119 -5.49 -0.23 1.07
C SER A 119 -5.44 -1.73 1.29
N THR A 120 -4.48 -2.41 0.67
CA THR A 120 -4.24 -3.85 0.83
C THR A 120 -3.47 -4.11 2.13
N MET A 121 -2.49 -3.25 2.45
CA MET A 121 -1.64 -3.38 3.64
C MET A 121 -2.30 -2.92 4.95
N LEU A 122 -3.09 -1.82 4.94
CA LEU A 122 -3.65 -1.20 6.15
C LEU A 122 -5.05 -1.71 6.55
N GLU A 123 -5.41 -2.90 6.07
CA GLU A 123 -6.77 -3.45 6.07
C GLU A 123 -7.79 -2.64 5.24
N CYS A 124 -8.47 -3.34 4.32
CA CYS A 124 -9.65 -2.80 3.65
C CYS A 124 -10.70 -2.42 4.69
N GLN A 125 -10.99 -1.12 4.81
CA GLN A 125 -12.12 -0.64 5.60
C GLN A 125 -13.38 -1.42 5.20
N LYS A 126 -14.17 -1.88 6.18
CA LYS A 126 -15.48 -2.50 5.91
C LYS A 126 -16.22 -1.61 4.90
N HIS A 127 -16.71 -2.20 3.79
CA HIS A 127 -17.50 -1.59 2.68
C HIS A 127 -16.77 -1.22 1.36
N GLU A 128 -15.85 -2.04 0.83
CA GLU A 128 -15.30 -1.86 -0.54
C GLU A 128 -14.62 -0.49 -0.79
N LYS A 129 -14.04 0.13 0.25
CA LYS A 129 -13.39 1.45 0.15
C LYS A 129 -11.89 1.33 0.30
N CYS A 130 -11.17 2.10 -0.51
CA CYS A 130 -9.74 2.30 -0.35
C CYS A 130 -9.45 3.14 0.91
N ALA A 131 -8.32 2.88 1.55
CA ALA A 131 -7.75 3.74 2.58
C ALA A 131 -7.21 5.00 1.90
N LEU A 132 -7.80 6.17 2.20
CA LEU A 132 -7.38 7.45 1.60
C LEU A 132 -6.80 8.43 2.62
N ASP A 133 -6.97 8.17 3.92
CA ASP A 133 -6.61 9.14 4.96
C ASP A 133 -5.11 9.41 5.01
N PHE A 134 -4.27 8.46 4.59
CA PHE A 134 -2.82 8.66 4.53
C PHE A 134 -2.41 9.74 3.50
N LEU A 135 -3.18 9.91 2.40
CA LEU A 135 -2.93 10.95 1.41
C LEU A 135 -3.10 12.36 1.99
N ARG A 136 -3.80 12.51 3.11
CA ARG A 136 -4.04 13.82 3.74
C ARG A 136 -2.80 14.40 4.39
N TYR A 137 -1.76 13.60 4.58
CA TYR A 137 -0.45 14.08 5.02
C TYR A 137 0.40 14.60 3.86
N PHE A 138 -0.01 14.42 2.60
CA PHE A 138 0.80 14.83 1.47
C PHE A 138 0.67 16.33 1.22
N SER A 139 1.81 16.98 1.08
CA SER A 139 2.01 18.29 0.47
C SER A 139 2.47 18.16 -1.00
N ASN A 140 2.51 19.28 -1.74
CA ASN A 140 3.01 19.29 -3.12
C ASN A 140 4.48 18.86 -3.23
N ASP A 141 5.26 19.02 -2.16
CA ASP A 141 6.69 18.70 -2.11
C ASP A 141 6.96 17.31 -1.51
N THR A 142 5.91 16.51 -1.31
CA THR A 142 6.05 15.16 -0.74
C THR A 142 6.75 14.26 -1.73
N LYS A 143 7.93 13.79 -1.35
CA LYS A 143 8.66 12.75 -2.07
C LYS A 143 8.23 11.39 -1.54
N ILE A 144 7.39 10.72 -2.33
CA ILE A 144 6.74 9.46 -1.96
C ILE A 144 7.78 8.38 -1.63
N GLU A 145 8.88 8.38 -2.37
CA GLU A 145 10.01 7.46 -2.25
C GLU A 145 10.87 7.67 -0.99
N GLU A 146 10.81 8.84 -0.35
CA GLU A 146 11.56 9.14 0.88
C GLU A 146 10.75 8.85 2.16
N ILE A 147 9.49 8.45 2.04
CA ILE A 147 8.63 8.13 3.18
C ILE A 147 9.01 6.77 3.75
N ASP A 148 9.13 6.70 5.08
CA ASP A 148 9.30 5.46 5.83
C ASP A 148 7.97 4.68 5.88
N TRP A 149 7.68 3.96 4.80
CA TRP A 149 6.45 3.19 4.61
C TRP A 149 6.39 2.00 5.57
N SER A 150 7.52 1.33 5.81
CA SER A 150 7.60 0.20 6.74
C SER A 150 7.17 0.59 8.15
N THR A 151 7.67 1.72 8.67
CA THR A 151 7.26 2.22 9.98
C THR A 151 5.80 2.67 10.00
N PHE A 152 5.30 3.27 8.92
CA PHE A 152 3.90 3.72 8.84
C PHE A 152 2.91 2.56 8.87
N ILE A 153 3.21 1.47 8.15
CA ILE A 153 2.37 0.27 8.09
C ILE A 153 2.28 -0.42 9.45
N LEU A 154 3.40 -0.58 10.16
CA LEU A 154 3.42 -1.28 11.46
C LEU A 154 2.75 -0.52 12.60
N LYS A 155 2.69 0.81 12.51
CA LYS A 155 2.08 1.66 13.54
C LYS A 155 0.56 1.79 13.39
N LYS A 156 -0.01 1.29 12.30
CA LYS A 156 -1.41 1.46 11.92
C LYS A 156 -2.27 0.30 12.40
#